data_AF-A0A7C9P9T9-F1
#
_entry.id   AF-A0A7C9P9T9-F1
#
_cell.length_a   1.000
_cell.length_b   1.000
_cell.length_c   1.000
_cell.angle_alpha   90.00
_cell.angle_beta   90.00
_cell.angle_gamma   90.00
#
_symmetry.space_group_name_H-M   'P 1'
#
loop_
_entity.id
_entity.type
_entity.pdbx_description
1 polymer ?
#
loop_
_entity_poly.entity_id
_entity_poly.type
_entity_poly.pdbx_seq_one_letter_code
_entity_poly.pdbx_strand_id
1 'polypeptide(L)' 'FSQRRKLMRHTLGKWLQEKAFAGEFDVQRRAEEVPVDQYLALVLALTRQMQTANP' A
#
# COMPACT_ATOMS: atom_id res chain seq x y z
N PHE A 1 6.54 11.60 1.64
CA PHE A 1 7.68 10.85 1.07
C PHE A 1 9.04 11.38 1.58
N SER A 2 9.30 11.40 2.88
CA SER A 2 10.60 11.83 3.41
C SER A 2 11.70 10.77 3.30
N GLN A 3 11.33 9.49 3.15
CA GLN A 3 12.27 8.34 3.07
C GLN A 3 12.14 7.62 1.71
N ARG A 4 12.18 8.36 0.58
CA ARG A 4 11.91 7.82 -0.77
C ARG A 4 12.79 6.64 -1.18
N ARG A 5 14.01 6.61 -0.67
CA ARG A 5 15.02 5.57 -0.96
C ARG A 5 14.92 4.36 -0.04
N LYS A 6 14.07 4.34 0.99
CA LYS A 6 13.94 3.17 1.88
C LYS A 6 12.95 2.16 1.29
N LEU A 7 13.19 0.87 1.49
CA LEU A 7 12.20 -0.16 1.15
C LEU A 7 10.92 0.07 1.92
N MET A 8 9.79 -0.02 1.22
CA MET A 8 8.47 0.25 1.79
C MET A 8 8.00 -0.82 2.78
N ARG A 9 8.60 -2.01 2.81
CA ARG A 9 8.29 -3.09 3.76
C ARG A 9 8.33 -2.61 5.21
N HIS A 10 9.25 -1.72 5.53
CA HIS A 10 9.44 -1.18 6.89
C HIS A 10 8.58 0.05 7.20
N THR A 11 7.85 0.56 6.21
CA THR A 11 6.96 1.72 6.36
C THR A 11 5.54 1.28 6.02
N LEU A 12 5.16 1.33 4.74
CA LEU A 12 3.84 1.00 4.24
C LEU A 12 3.47 -0.48 4.45
N GLY A 13 4.44 -1.40 4.36
CA GLY A 13 4.17 -2.84 4.51
C GLY A 13 3.57 -3.22 5.86
N LYS A 14 4.10 -2.65 6.96
CA LYS A 14 3.54 -2.86 8.30
C LYS A 14 2.10 -2.32 8.40
N TRP A 15 1.85 -1.15 7.84
CA TRP A 15 0.52 -0.53 7.85
C TRP A 15 -0.51 -1.34 7.04
N LEU A 16 -0.13 -1.88 5.87
CA LEU A 16 -1.00 -2.75 5.09
C LEU A 16 -1.36 -4.04 5.82
N GLN A 17 -0.41 -4.60 6.58
CA GLN A 17 -0.67 -5.75 7.43
C GLN A 17 -1.68 -5.42 8.54
N GLU A 18 -1.54 -4.27 9.22
CA GLU A 18 -2.48 -3.81 10.25
C GLU A 18 -3.90 -3.58 9.70
N LYS A 19 -4.01 -3.17 8.43
CA LYS A 19 -5.30 -3.03 7.74
C LYS A 19 -5.86 -4.34 7.20
N ALA A 20 -5.15 -5.46 7.41
CA ALA A 20 -5.46 -6.76 6.81
C ALA A 20 -5.72 -6.63 5.30
N PHE A 21 -4.91 -5.83 4.61
CA PHE A 21 -5.06 -5.63 3.17
C PHE A 21 -4.85 -6.97 2.45
N ALA A 22 -5.85 -7.39 1.68
CA ALA A 22 -5.88 -8.70 1.03
C ALA A 22 -5.42 -8.66 -0.44
N GLY A 23 -5.10 -7.48 -0.97
CA GLY A 23 -4.59 -7.31 -2.33
C GLY A 23 -3.06 -7.37 -2.42
N GLU A 24 -2.55 -7.24 -3.63
CA GLU A 24 -1.11 -7.22 -3.89
C GLU A 24 -0.57 -5.79 -3.98
N PHE A 25 0.57 -5.57 -3.33
CA PHE A 25 1.35 -4.35 -3.49
C PHE A 25 2.80 -4.68 -3.14
N ASP A 26 3.74 -4.48 -4.07
CA ASP A 26 5.13 -4.84 -3.86
C ASP A 26 5.84 -3.85 -2.92
N VAL A 27 5.85 -4.21 -1.64
CA VAL A 27 6.50 -3.44 -0.58
C VAL A 27 8.04 -3.61 -0.57
N GLN A 28 8.61 -4.48 -1.39
CA GLN A 28 10.06 -4.66 -1.51
C GLN A 28 10.71 -3.62 -2.44
N ARG A 29 9.92 -2.67 -2.96
CA ARG A 29 10.41 -1.52 -3.74
C ARG A 29 10.61 -0.29 -2.86
N ARG A 30 11.47 0.61 -3.31
CA ARG A 30 11.59 1.97 -2.77
C ARG A 30 10.44 2.82 -3.30
N ALA A 31 10.09 3.86 -2.55
CA ALA A 31 8.98 4.73 -2.95
C ALA A 31 9.25 5.56 -4.21
N GLU A 32 10.50 5.86 -4.53
CA GLU A 32 10.85 6.49 -5.82
C GLU A 32 10.75 5.54 -7.01
N GLU A 33 10.80 4.24 -6.79
CA GLU A 33 10.71 3.24 -7.85
C GLU A 33 9.25 2.97 -8.25
N VAL A 34 8.27 3.30 -7.40
CA VAL A 34 6.85 2.99 -7.62
C VAL A 34 6.15 4.15 -8.34
N PRO A 35 5.56 3.90 -9.52
CA PRO A 35 4.72 4.86 -10.22
C PRO A 35 3.52 5.32 -9.38
N VAL A 36 3.10 6.57 -9.55
CA VAL A 36 2.00 7.18 -8.76
C VAL A 36 0.69 6.42 -8.92
N ASP A 37 0.40 5.93 -10.12
CA ASP A 37 -0.76 5.10 -10.46
C ASP A 37 -0.85 3.82 -9.63
N GLN A 38 0.28 3.21 -9.26
CA GLN A 38 0.26 2.02 -8.38
C GLN A 38 -0.18 2.37 -6.95
N TYR A 39 0.17 3.56 -6.45
CA TYR A 39 -0.36 4.04 -5.17
C TYR A 39 -1.86 4.33 -5.23
N LEU A 40 -2.34 4.88 -6.35
CA LEU A 40 -3.78 5.09 -6.56
C LEU A 40 -4.52 3.74 -6.60
N ALA A 41 -4.00 2.76 -7.32
CA ALA A 41 -4.56 1.42 -7.38
C ALA A 41 -4.65 0.77 -5.98
N LEU A 42 -3.60 0.91 -5.16
CA LEU A 42 -3.59 0.43 -3.77
C LEU A 42 -4.72 1.07 -2.95
N VAL A 43 -4.87 2.39 -3.02
CA VAL A 43 -5.90 3.11 -2.26
C VAL A 43 -7.29 2.69 -2.72
N LEU A 44 -7.54 2.60 -4.03
CA LEU A 44 -8.83 2.14 -4.57
C LEU A 44 -9.18 0.72 -4.11
N ALA A 45 -8.20 -0.19 -4.11
CA ALA A 45 -8.38 -1.55 -3.62
C ALA A 45 -8.71 -1.58 -2.12
N LEU A 46 -7.99 -0.80 -1.31
CA LEU A 46 -8.25 -0.69 0.13
C LEU A 46 -9.63 -0.10 0.42
N THR A 47 -10.04 0.95 -0.30
CA THR A 47 -11.37 1.54 -0.16
C THR A 47 -12.47 0.53 -0.50
N ARG A 48 -12.32 -0.22 -1.59
CA ARG A 48 -13.26 -1.28 -1.96
C ARG A 48 -13.35 -2.36 -0.88
N GLN A 49 -12.21 -2.80 -0.34
CA GLN A 49 -12.17 -3.79 0.74
C GLN A 49 -12.91 -3.28 1.99
N MET A 50 -12.69 -2.02 2.38
CA MET A 50 -13.38 -1.41 3.53
C MET A 50 -14.89 -1.31 3.33
N GLN A 51 -15.35 -1.01 2.10
CA GLN A 51 -16.78 -0.98 1.78
C GLN A 51 -17.43 -2.36 1.89
N THR A 52 -16.74 -3.42 1.47
CA THR A 52 -17.26 -4.80 1.60
C THR A 52 -17.28 -5.31 3.05
N ALA A 53 -16.43 -4.75 3.92
CA ALA A 53 -16.30 -5.18 5.31
C ALA A 53 -17.29 -4.50 6.27
N ASN A 54 -18.10 -3.56 5.79
CA ASN A 54 -19.08 -2.83 6.61
C ASN A 54 -20.47 -2.92 5.97
N PRO A 55 -21.31 -3.91 6.35
CA PRO A 55 -22.71 -3.99 5.91
C PRO A 55 -23.56 -2.83 6.47
#